data_AF-A0A8S1AW37-F1
#
_entry.id   AF-A0A8S1AW37-F1
#
_cell.length_a   1.000
_cell.length_b   1.000
_cell.length_c   1.000
_cell.angle_alpha   90.00
_cell.angle_beta   90.00
_cell.angle_gamma   90.00
#
_symmetry.space_group_name_H-M   'P 1'
#
loop_
_entity.id
_entity.type
_entity.pdbx_description
1 polymer ?
#
loop_
_entity_poly.entity_id
_entity_poly.type
_entity_poly.pdbx_seq_one_letter_code
_entity_poly.pdbx_strand_id
1 'polypeptide(L)'
;MASSRETEVQVSPATSSSSVKSHLFERSPSVSSTSTKEDRWPELLLARPHKFSYYSSKTRDPVVIERSNLVNISKLIVKELIEQSLRYGRMLDSDHLPLHHFFIVLEHVMRHGLKPKKGLLGPKKELWDILQMVEKYSPEAADITASVRDLPTVKTAMGRARAWLRLALMQKRLADYLRILLEHREDTLEEYFEPHALMLNEEAVIITGVLVGLNVVDCNLCVKEEDLDSQQGVIDFSLYLRGSNSSNDLTGNGNSGDAEPKQRHINTMLDQKNYIEELNRHLNATVANLQAKVESLTTTNALMKEDMAIAKNTMITLVEENNQLKHALETPADKTPSSDESLSIVTLLSRH
;
A
#
# COMPACT_ATOMS: atom_id res chain seq x y z
N MET A 1 -38.20 14.17 -50.93
CA MET A 1 -37.56 13.71 -52.19
C MET A 1 -36.09 13.48 -51.87
N ALA A 2 -35.73 12.25 -51.51
CA ALA A 2 -34.87 11.34 -52.31
C ALA A 2 -33.44 11.93 -52.48
N SER A 3 -32.36 11.29 -52.05
CA SER A 3 -32.02 9.88 -52.29
C SER A 3 -30.97 9.38 -51.30
N SER A 4 -31.26 8.24 -50.68
CA SER A 4 -30.29 7.34 -50.07
C SER A 4 -29.47 6.65 -51.18
N ARG A 5 -28.20 6.32 -50.90
CA ARG A 5 -27.44 5.30 -51.64
C ARG A 5 -26.80 4.37 -50.61
N GLU A 6 -27.41 3.20 -50.50
CA GLU A 6 -26.91 2.01 -49.83
C GLU A 6 -25.76 1.42 -50.65
N THR A 7 -24.71 0.95 -49.98
CA THR A 7 -23.68 0.09 -50.56
C THR A 7 -23.90 -1.32 -50.01
N GLU A 8 -24.35 -2.21 -50.90
CA GLU A 8 -24.47 -3.65 -50.72
C GLU A 8 -23.12 -4.27 -50.32
N VAL A 9 -23.13 -5.11 -49.28
CA VAL A 9 -22.13 -6.17 -49.10
C VAL A 9 -22.81 -7.49 -49.40
N GLN A 10 -22.42 -8.09 -50.52
CA GLN A 10 -22.85 -9.41 -50.96
C GLN A 10 -22.42 -10.49 -49.96
N VAL A 11 -23.41 -11.23 -49.47
CA VAL A 11 -23.27 -12.55 -48.85
C VAL A 11 -23.66 -13.58 -49.91
N SER A 12 -22.86 -14.63 -50.08
CA SER A 12 -23.33 -15.89 -50.67
C SER A 12 -22.44 -17.09 -50.31
N PRO A 13 -23.00 -18.31 -50.35
CA PRO A 13 -22.72 -19.37 -49.38
C PRO A 13 -22.00 -20.57 -50.01
N ALA A 14 -21.39 -21.41 -49.19
CA ALA A 14 -21.02 -22.78 -49.58
C ALA A 14 -21.25 -23.75 -48.43
N THR A 15 -22.39 -24.40 -48.49
CA THR A 15 -22.72 -25.68 -47.87
C THR A 15 -21.90 -26.80 -48.51
N SER A 16 -21.36 -27.73 -47.71
CA SER A 16 -21.56 -29.17 -47.96
C SER A 16 -21.01 -30.02 -46.82
N SER A 17 -21.95 -30.76 -46.24
CA SER A 17 -21.85 -31.93 -45.38
C SER A 17 -20.92 -33.05 -45.87
N SER A 18 -20.22 -33.72 -44.93
CA SER A 18 -20.22 -35.20 -44.91
C SER A 18 -19.89 -35.74 -43.51
N SER A 19 -20.60 -36.80 -43.17
CA SER A 19 -20.72 -37.45 -41.87
C SER A 19 -19.55 -38.36 -41.48
N VAL A 20 -19.26 -38.37 -40.18
CA VAL A 20 -19.05 -39.52 -39.27
C VAL A 20 -18.23 -40.71 -39.78
N LYS A 21 -17.07 -40.96 -39.12
CA LYS A 21 -16.73 -42.30 -38.61
C LYS A 21 -15.76 -42.25 -37.43
N SER A 22 -16.18 -42.95 -36.39
CA SER A 22 -15.56 -43.19 -35.09
C SER A 22 -14.23 -43.94 -35.15
N HIS A 23 -13.26 -43.54 -34.31
CA HIS A 23 -12.28 -44.48 -33.76
C HIS A 23 -12.12 -44.27 -32.25
N LEU A 24 -12.15 -45.41 -31.58
CA LEU A 24 -12.16 -45.62 -30.14
C LEU A 24 -10.78 -45.49 -29.51
N PHE A 25 -10.81 -45.16 -28.21
CA PHE A 25 -9.81 -45.40 -27.16
C PHE A 25 -8.37 -44.90 -27.37
N GLU A 26 -7.99 -43.85 -26.63
CA GLU A 26 -6.79 -43.97 -25.80
C GLU A 26 -6.88 -43.14 -24.52
N ARG A 27 -6.44 -43.79 -23.45
CA ARG A 27 -6.62 -43.50 -22.03
C ARG A 27 -5.48 -42.58 -21.59
N SER A 28 -5.80 -41.39 -21.07
CA SER A 28 -4.77 -40.50 -20.51
C SER A 28 -4.07 -41.15 -19.30
N PRO A 29 -2.74 -41.27 -19.27
CA PRO A 29 -2.04 -41.72 -18.09
C PRO A 29 -1.78 -40.54 -17.16
N SER A 30 -2.26 -40.66 -15.93
CA SER A 30 -1.84 -39.90 -14.77
C SER A 30 -0.43 -40.32 -14.34
N VAL A 31 0.51 -39.37 -14.21
CA VAL A 31 1.70 -39.55 -13.34
C VAL A 31 2.06 -38.22 -12.66
N SER A 32 2.43 -38.37 -11.40
CA SER A 32 2.60 -37.40 -10.33
C SER A 32 3.95 -36.66 -10.29
N SER A 33 3.89 -35.43 -9.77
CA SER A 33 4.86 -34.67 -8.96
C SER A 33 6.36 -34.65 -9.34
N THR A 34 6.88 -33.48 -9.73
CA THR A 34 8.14 -32.91 -9.20
C THR A 34 8.31 -31.43 -9.57
N SER A 35 8.59 -30.63 -8.54
CA SER A 35 9.39 -29.38 -8.52
C SER A 35 8.99 -28.19 -9.41
N THR A 36 8.45 -27.16 -8.74
CA THR A 36 8.31 -25.76 -9.16
C THR A 36 9.60 -25.18 -9.75
N LYS A 37 9.54 -24.73 -11.00
CA LYS A 37 10.54 -23.80 -11.56
C LYS A 37 9.81 -22.62 -12.16
N GLU A 38 10.08 -21.47 -11.55
CA GLU A 38 9.53 -20.15 -11.82
C GLU A 38 9.74 -19.71 -13.27
N ASP A 39 8.73 -19.01 -13.80
CA ASP A 39 8.78 -18.27 -15.06
C ASP A 39 9.92 -17.24 -15.02
N ARG A 40 11.04 -17.57 -15.68
CA ARG A 40 12.16 -16.64 -15.91
C ARG A 40 11.75 -15.60 -16.95
N TRP A 41 11.80 -14.33 -16.54
CA TRP A 41 11.74 -13.16 -17.41
C TRP A 41 12.79 -13.23 -18.53
N PRO A 42 12.49 -12.78 -19.76
CA PRO A 42 13.47 -12.75 -20.84
C PRO A 42 14.52 -11.67 -20.58
N GLU A 43 15.80 -12.09 -20.53
CA GLU A 43 16.99 -11.24 -20.51
C GLU A 43 16.99 -10.33 -21.74
N LEU A 44 16.77 -9.02 -21.52
CA LEU A 44 16.93 -8.01 -22.55
C LEU A 44 18.41 -7.91 -22.95
N LEU A 45 18.70 -8.22 -24.21
CA LEU A 45 20.00 -7.99 -24.84
C LEU A 45 20.28 -6.48 -24.90
N LEU A 46 20.85 -5.94 -23.82
CA LEU A 46 21.45 -4.61 -23.83
C LEU A 46 22.66 -4.62 -24.77
N ALA A 47 22.68 -3.65 -25.67
CA ALA A 47 23.81 -3.40 -26.57
C ALA A 47 25.12 -3.28 -25.78
N ARG A 48 26.18 -3.92 -26.29
CA ARG A 48 27.55 -3.83 -25.74
C ARG A 48 27.95 -2.36 -25.55
N PRO A 49 28.31 -1.92 -24.33
CA PRO A 49 28.91 -0.61 -24.16
C PRO A 49 30.39 -0.69 -24.53
N HIS A 50 30.83 0.22 -25.40
CA HIS A 50 32.24 0.59 -25.46
C HIS A 50 32.70 1.02 -24.06
N LYS A 51 33.90 0.56 -23.68
CA LYS A 51 34.50 0.71 -22.36
C LYS A 51 34.67 2.18 -21.98
N PHE A 52 33.64 2.77 -21.37
CA PHE A 52 33.84 3.88 -20.46
C PHE A 52 34.11 3.30 -19.08
N SER A 53 35.28 3.66 -18.53
CA SER A 53 35.67 3.41 -17.15
C SER A 53 34.64 4.06 -16.22
N TYR A 54 33.61 3.32 -15.84
CA TYR A 54 32.74 3.71 -14.74
C TYR A 54 33.53 3.56 -13.44
N TYR A 55 33.84 4.69 -12.82
CA TYR A 55 33.98 4.72 -11.36
C TYR A 55 32.73 4.07 -10.78
N SER A 56 32.89 2.88 -10.22
CA SER A 56 31.84 2.17 -9.50
C SER A 56 31.53 2.97 -8.23
N SER A 57 30.61 3.93 -8.33
CA SER A 57 29.94 4.45 -7.15
C SER A 57 29.10 3.32 -6.60
N LYS A 58 29.54 2.70 -5.48
CA LYS A 58 28.68 1.83 -4.67
C LYS A 58 27.34 2.56 -4.51
N THR A 59 26.28 2.04 -5.10
CA THR A 59 24.92 2.54 -4.90
C THR A 59 24.66 2.46 -3.39
N ARG A 60 24.58 3.62 -2.73
CA ARG A 60 24.36 3.70 -1.28
C ARG A 60 23.05 2.98 -0.95
N ASP A 61 23.03 2.23 0.16
CA ASP A 61 21.84 1.50 0.62
C ASP A 61 20.63 2.47 0.71
N PRO A 62 19.52 2.20 -0.01
CA PRO A 62 18.33 3.04 0.00
C PRO A 62 17.80 3.33 1.41
N VAL A 63 17.86 2.36 2.32
CA VAL A 63 17.36 2.53 3.69
C VAL A 63 18.26 3.49 4.49
N VAL A 64 19.57 3.41 4.29
CA VAL A 64 20.53 4.35 4.89
C VAL A 64 20.31 5.77 4.35
N ILE A 65 20.01 5.90 3.06
CA ILE A 65 19.66 7.19 2.45
C ILE A 65 18.38 7.74 3.08
N GLU A 66 17.34 6.92 3.21
CA GLU A 66 16.07 7.31 3.82
C GLU A 66 16.25 7.83 5.25
N ARG A 67 16.97 7.08 6.10
CA ARG A 67 17.30 7.54 7.47
C ARG A 67 18.07 8.85 7.48
N SER A 68 19.09 8.98 6.61
CA SER A 68 19.86 10.21 6.48
C SER A 68 18.99 11.40 6.06
N ASN A 69 18.05 11.19 5.14
CA ASN A 69 17.11 12.21 4.70
C ASN A 69 16.19 12.65 5.84
N LEU A 70 15.65 11.70 6.62
CA LEU A 70 14.83 11.97 7.81
C LEU A 70 15.58 12.80 8.86
N VAL A 71 16.87 12.49 9.08
CA VAL A 71 17.74 13.30 9.97
C VAL A 71 17.93 14.72 9.44
N ASN A 72 18.24 14.85 8.15
CA ASN A 72 18.52 16.15 7.54
C ASN A 72 17.29 17.06 7.56
N ILE A 73 16.12 16.53 7.20
CA ILE A 73 14.90 17.31 7.24
C ILE A 73 14.51 17.70 8.67
N SER A 74 14.66 16.79 9.64
CA SER A 74 14.40 17.10 11.05
C SER A 74 15.27 18.25 11.54
N LYS A 75 16.56 18.27 11.18
CA LYS A 75 17.47 19.37 11.51
C LYS A 75 17.01 20.70 10.91
N LEU A 76 16.59 20.71 9.65
CA LEU A 76 16.12 21.93 8.97
C LEU A 76 14.87 22.49 9.64
N ILE A 77 13.87 21.64 9.90
CA ILE A 77 12.59 22.08 10.48
C ILE A 77 12.78 22.54 11.92
N VAL A 78 13.55 21.81 12.73
CA VAL A 78 13.80 22.20 14.13
C VAL A 78 14.57 23.52 14.21
N LYS A 79 15.56 23.71 13.33
CA LYS A 79 16.26 25.00 13.22
C LYS A 79 15.29 26.13 12.89
N GLU A 80 14.44 25.95 11.88
CA GLU A 80 13.44 26.94 11.49
C GLU A 80 12.47 27.27 12.64
N LEU A 81 11.99 26.25 13.37
CA LEU A 81 11.09 26.43 14.51
C LEU A 81 11.73 27.26 15.63
N ILE A 82 12.99 27.00 15.96
CA ILE A 82 13.73 27.74 16.98
C ILE A 82 13.96 29.18 16.50
N GLU A 83 14.38 29.38 15.26
CA GLU A 83 14.61 30.72 14.71
C GLU A 83 13.32 31.54 14.67
N GLN A 84 12.20 30.97 14.26
CA GLN A 84 10.91 31.65 14.24
C GLN A 84 10.38 31.95 15.65
N SER A 85 10.47 31.00 16.58
CA SER A 85 10.00 31.21 17.95
C SER A 85 10.79 32.33 18.64
N LEU A 86 12.11 32.35 18.50
CA LEU A 86 12.99 33.38 19.07
C LEU A 86 12.78 34.74 18.38
N ARG A 87 12.56 34.76 17.06
CA ARG A 87 12.37 36.01 16.31
C ARG A 87 11.08 36.72 16.65
N TYR A 88 9.97 35.97 16.79
CA TYR A 88 8.66 36.57 17.05
C TYR A 88 8.34 36.64 18.54
N GLY A 89 9.01 35.87 19.39
CA GLY A 89 8.79 35.84 20.85
C GLY A 89 7.37 35.43 21.23
N ARG A 90 6.67 34.72 20.34
CA ARG A 90 5.29 34.28 20.53
C ARG A 90 5.24 32.77 20.66
N MET A 91 4.28 32.33 21.45
CA MET A 91 3.90 30.94 21.56
C MET A 91 3.37 30.44 20.21
N LEU A 92 3.85 29.27 19.77
CA LEU A 92 3.42 28.62 18.54
C LEU A 92 2.09 27.89 18.77
N ASP A 93 1.15 28.05 17.86
CA ASP A 93 -0.14 27.36 17.85
C ASP A 93 -0.20 26.30 16.74
N SER A 94 -1.35 25.63 16.61
CA SER A 94 -1.59 24.57 15.62
C SER A 94 -1.58 25.07 14.17
N ASP A 95 -1.79 26.37 13.94
CA ASP A 95 -1.82 26.95 12.60
C ASP A 95 -0.41 27.26 12.07
N HIS A 96 0.61 27.10 12.93
CA HIS A 96 1.99 27.30 12.57
C HIS A 96 2.51 26.20 11.63
N LEU A 97 2.62 26.52 10.34
CA LEU A 97 2.97 25.55 9.31
C LEU A 97 4.30 24.80 9.56
N PRO A 98 5.41 25.45 10.00
CA PRO A 98 6.63 24.71 10.36
C PRO A 98 6.43 23.71 11.50
N LEU A 99 5.52 23.99 12.44
CA LEU A 99 5.23 23.09 13.56
C LEU A 99 4.41 21.89 13.09
N HIS A 100 3.46 22.11 12.18
CA HIS A 100 2.74 21.02 11.54
C HIS A 100 3.71 20.09 10.76
N HIS A 101 4.61 20.65 9.96
CA HIS A 101 5.65 19.88 9.26
C HIS A 101 6.57 19.11 10.21
N PHE A 102 6.90 19.69 11.37
CA PHE A 102 7.68 19.01 12.40
C PHE A 102 6.98 17.75 12.90
N PHE A 103 5.69 17.81 13.22
CA PHE A 103 4.95 16.62 13.66
C PHE A 103 4.84 15.56 12.57
N ILE A 104 4.70 15.96 11.30
CA ILE A 104 4.73 15.00 10.18
C ILE A 104 6.07 14.28 10.12
N VAL A 105 7.17 15.02 10.13
CA VAL A 105 8.52 14.41 10.06
C VAL A 105 8.80 13.55 11.27
N LEU A 106 8.44 13.99 12.47
CA LEU A 106 8.64 13.23 13.69
C LEU A 106 7.86 11.91 13.66
N GLU A 107 6.61 11.92 13.18
CA GLU A 107 5.84 10.70 12.96
C GLU A 107 6.57 9.73 12.00
N HIS A 108 7.12 10.23 10.89
CA HIS A 108 7.88 9.39 9.95
C HIS A 108 9.15 8.82 10.57
N VAL A 109 9.90 9.63 11.34
CA VAL A 109 11.08 9.18 12.09
C VAL A 109 10.71 8.04 13.03
N MET A 110 9.66 8.21 13.82
CA MET A 110 9.24 7.22 14.82
C MET A 110 8.57 6.00 14.21
N ARG A 111 8.05 6.06 12.97
CA ARG A 111 7.45 4.91 12.29
C ARG A 111 8.40 4.18 11.34
N HIS A 112 9.57 4.76 11.04
CA HIS A 112 10.50 4.18 10.08
C HIS A 112 10.99 2.80 10.54
N GLY A 113 10.63 1.76 9.78
CA GLY A 113 10.96 0.36 10.08
C GLY A 113 10.10 -0.26 11.18
N LEU A 114 8.95 0.33 11.52
CA LEU A 114 7.98 -0.31 12.41
C LEU A 114 7.45 -1.60 11.76
N LYS A 115 7.46 -2.71 12.51
CA LYS A 115 7.05 -4.01 11.99
C LYS A 115 5.57 -3.99 11.58
N PRO A 116 5.23 -4.51 10.38
CA PRO A 116 3.84 -4.62 9.98
C PRO A 116 3.12 -5.69 10.83
N LYS A 117 1.78 -5.66 10.80
CA LYS A 117 0.96 -6.70 11.43
C LYS A 117 1.33 -8.07 10.85
N LYS A 118 1.76 -9.00 11.71
CA LYS A 118 2.02 -10.40 11.31
C LYS A 118 0.70 -11.20 11.27
N GLY A 119 0.31 -11.65 10.08
CA GLY A 119 -0.87 -12.51 9.87
C GLY A 119 -2.22 -11.82 10.09
N LEU A 120 -3.32 -12.59 10.03
CA LEU A 120 -4.68 -12.06 10.13
C LEU A 120 -5.09 -11.70 11.56
N LEU A 121 -4.54 -12.40 12.57
CA LEU A 121 -4.96 -12.34 13.97
C LEU A 121 -3.91 -11.75 14.94
N GLY A 122 -2.69 -11.45 14.48
CA GLY A 122 -1.67 -10.86 15.36
C GLY A 122 -2.00 -9.42 15.76
N PRO A 123 -1.61 -8.96 16.97
CA PRO A 123 -1.78 -7.56 17.35
C PRO A 123 -0.97 -6.67 16.40
N LYS A 124 -1.58 -5.57 15.94
CA LYS A 124 -0.89 -4.57 15.13
C LYS A 124 0.07 -3.80 16.05
N LYS A 125 1.35 -3.76 15.69
CA LYS A 125 2.34 -2.94 16.40
C LYS A 125 2.10 -1.48 16.01
N GLU A 126 1.68 -0.65 16.97
CA GLU A 126 1.39 0.76 16.72
C GLU A 126 2.35 1.67 17.50
N LEU A 127 2.57 2.88 16.99
CA LEU A 127 3.46 3.85 17.64
C LEU A 127 2.99 4.20 19.06
N TRP A 128 1.68 4.26 19.27
CA TRP A 128 1.09 4.52 20.58
C TRP A 128 1.48 3.49 21.63
N ASP A 129 1.59 2.22 21.25
CA ASP A 129 1.96 1.15 22.17
C ASP A 129 3.36 1.36 22.77
N ILE A 130 4.27 1.95 21.98
CA ILE A 130 5.63 2.31 22.37
C ILE A 130 5.60 3.57 23.25
N LEU A 131 4.89 4.62 22.83
CA LEU A 131 4.87 5.91 23.54
C LEU A 131 4.33 5.80 24.96
N GLN A 132 3.27 5.02 25.17
CA GLN A 132 2.73 4.81 26.51
C GLN A 132 3.68 4.03 27.44
N MET A 133 4.71 3.34 26.93
CA MET A 133 5.70 2.67 27.79
C MET A 133 6.60 3.65 28.54
N VAL A 134 6.71 4.89 28.07
CA VAL A 134 7.53 5.92 28.74
C VAL A 134 7.09 6.14 30.19
N GLU A 135 5.78 6.04 30.47
CA GLU A 135 5.24 6.24 31.82
C GLU A 135 5.76 5.23 32.85
N LYS A 136 6.27 4.07 32.40
CA LYS A 136 6.89 3.07 33.28
C LYS A 136 8.23 3.55 33.85
N TYR A 137 8.89 4.46 33.16
CA TYR A 137 10.24 4.92 33.48
C TYR A 137 10.28 6.40 33.91
N SER A 138 9.27 7.19 33.56
CA SER A 138 9.14 8.60 33.94
C SER A 138 7.72 8.91 34.41
N PRO A 139 7.50 9.14 35.72
CA PRO A 139 6.20 9.49 36.27
C PRO A 139 5.58 10.73 35.63
N GLU A 140 6.40 11.67 35.16
CA GLU A 140 5.93 12.90 34.49
C GLU A 140 5.18 12.59 33.18
N ALA A 141 5.51 11.48 32.52
CA ALA A 141 4.78 11.04 31.33
C ALA A 141 3.42 10.41 31.65
N ALA A 142 3.16 10.00 32.89
CA ALA A 142 1.90 9.35 33.27
C ALA A 142 0.71 10.31 33.11
N ASP A 143 0.87 11.59 33.45
CA ASP A 143 -0.20 12.59 33.34
C ASP A 143 -0.65 12.80 31.89
N ILE A 144 0.28 12.95 30.96
CA ILE A 144 -0.05 13.10 29.53
C ILE A 144 -0.56 11.79 28.92
N THR A 145 -0.03 10.65 29.37
CA THR A 145 -0.46 9.34 28.87
C THR A 145 -1.88 9.02 29.33
N ALA A 146 -2.24 9.35 30.57
CA ALA A 146 -3.61 9.28 31.06
C ALA A 146 -4.52 10.25 30.29
N SER A 147 -4.09 11.51 30.12
CA SER A 147 -4.85 12.53 29.37
C SER A 147 -5.18 12.10 27.94
N VAL A 148 -4.26 11.41 27.26
CA VAL A 148 -4.47 10.90 25.90
C VAL A 148 -5.36 9.65 25.87
N ARG A 149 -5.26 8.77 26.88
CA ARG A 149 -6.15 7.60 27.01
C ARG A 149 -7.61 8.01 27.18
N ASP A 150 -7.83 9.06 27.97
CA ASP A 150 -9.17 9.57 28.30
C ASP A 150 -9.70 10.58 27.28
N LEU A 151 -9.00 10.81 26.16
CA LEU A 151 -9.37 11.80 25.15
C LEU A 151 -10.47 11.24 24.22
N PRO A 152 -11.74 11.66 24.36
CA PRO A 152 -12.86 11.02 23.65
C PRO A 152 -12.92 11.38 22.16
N THR A 153 -12.26 12.46 21.76
CA THR A 153 -12.26 12.95 20.36
C THR A 153 -11.32 12.15 19.47
N VAL A 154 -10.38 11.38 20.04
CA VAL A 154 -9.35 10.64 19.32
C VAL A 154 -9.58 9.14 19.44
N LYS A 155 -9.84 8.48 18.31
CA LYS A 155 -10.28 7.09 18.25
C LYS A 155 -9.15 6.15 17.87
N THR A 156 -8.22 6.58 17.01
CA THR A 156 -7.15 5.73 16.50
C THR A 156 -5.92 5.74 17.41
N ALA A 157 -5.12 4.67 17.37
CA ALA A 157 -3.85 4.64 18.08
C ALA A 157 -2.88 5.70 17.50
N MET A 158 -2.90 5.93 16.18
CA MET A 158 -2.05 6.97 15.58
C MET A 158 -2.45 8.38 16.03
N GLY A 159 -3.74 8.66 16.12
CA GLY A 159 -4.24 9.91 16.68
C GLY A 159 -3.82 10.09 18.14
N ARG A 160 -3.84 9.01 18.94
CA ARG A 160 -3.33 9.05 20.32
C ARG A 160 -1.83 9.35 20.36
N ALA A 161 -1.03 8.71 19.50
CA ALA A 161 0.38 9.02 19.37
C ALA A 161 0.63 10.50 19.03
N ARG A 162 -0.14 11.06 18.09
CA ARG A 162 -0.08 12.47 17.70
C ARG A 162 -0.45 13.43 18.83
N ALA A 163 -1.50 13.12 19.59
CA ALA A 163 -1.89 13.88 20.77
C ALA A 163 -0.77 13.86 21.81
N TRP A 164 -0.22 12.68 22.07
CA TRP A 164 0.86 12.50 23.06
C TRP A 164 2.13 13.26 22.68
N LEU A 165 2.54 13.23 21.41
CA LEU A 165 3.71 13.99 20.92
C LEU A 165 3.50 15.50 21.07
N ARG A 166 2.29 16.01 20.81
CA ARG A 166 1.93 17.42 21.03
C ARG A 166 2.03 17.80 22.51
N LEU A 167 1.47 16.99 23.40
CA LEU A 167 1.54 17.22 24.84
C LEU A 167 2.98 17.13 25.39
N ALA A 168 3.76 16.16 24.95
CA ALA A 168 5.17 16.03 25.30
C ALA A 168 6.01 17.24 24.86
N LEU A 169 5.71 17.81 23.68
CA LEU A 169 6.33 19.04 23.21
C LEU A 169 5.93 20.24 24.09
N MET A 170 4.63 20.40 24.39
CA MET A 170 4.13 21.46 25.28
C MET A 170 4.70 21.37 26.70
N GLN A 171 4.95 20.15 27.20
CA GLN A 171 5.64 19.92 28.47
C GLN A 171 7.15 20.18 28.42
N LYS A 172 7.73 20.43 27.23
CA LYS A 172 9.18 20.61 27.01
C LYS A 172 10.00 19.38 27.42
N ARG A 173 9.40 18.20 27.27
CA ARG A 173 9.97 16.90 27.69
C ARG A 173 10.09 15.89 26.55
N LEU A 174 9.68 16.26 25.33
CA LEU A 174 9.72 15.37 24.17
C LEU A 174 11.08 14.69 23.96
N ALA A 175 12.18 15.45 24.02
CA ALA A 175 13.52 14.89 23.86
C ALA A 175 13.90 13.95 25.02
N ASP A 176 13.47 14.27 26.25
CA ASP A 176 13.72 13.42 27.43
C ASP A 176 13.00 12.09 27.30
N TYR A 177 11.74 12.12 26.86
CA TYR A 177 10.97 10.90 26.69
C TYR A 177 11.49 10.01 25.56
N LEU A 178 11.94 10.58 24.44
CA LEU A 178 12.59 9.78 23.40
C LEU A 178 13.91 9.18 23.90
N ARG A 179 14.69 9.91 24.70
CA ARG A 179 15.90 9.38 25.31
C ARG A 179 15.61 8.16 26.18
N ILE A 180 14.56 8.21 27.00
CA ILE A 180 14.13 7.07 27.84
C ILE A 180 13.85 5.83 27.00
N LEU A 181 13.18 5.97 25.85
CA LEU A 181 12.93 4.86 24.93
C LEU A 181 14.25 4.28 24.37
N LEU A 182 15.24 5.13 24.08
CA LEU A 182 16.55 4.68 23.61
C LEU A 182 17.38 4.02 24.70
N GLU A 183 17.30 4.49 25.94
CA GLU A 183 17.98 3.90 27.11
C GLU A 183 17.43 2.50 27.43
N HIS A 184 16.13 2.28 27.21
CA HIS A 184 15.44 0.99 27.43
C HIS A 184 15.06 0.32 26.11
N ARG A 185 15.93 0.42 25.08
CA ARG A 185 15.66 -0.04 23.71
C ARG A 185 15.26 -1.51 23.63
N GLU A 186 15.92 -2.37 24.40
CA GLU A 186 15.68 -3.82 24.42
C GLU A 186 14.24 -4.14 24.88
N ASP A 187 13.77 -3.45 25.91
CA ASP A 187 12.43 -3.65 26.48
C ASP A 187 11.32 -2.95 25.67
N THR A 188 11.63 -1.83 25.01
CA THR A 188 10.62 -0.93 24.43
C THR A 188 10.56 -0.93 22.90
N LEU A 189 11.69 -1.06 22.19
CA LEU A 189 11.78 -0.81 20.75
C LEU A 189 12.05 -2.10 19.94
N GLU A 190 12.89 -3.02 20.42
CA GLU A 190 13.35 -4.16 19.61
C GLU A 190 12.21 -5.11 19.18
N GLU A 191 11.17 -5.26 20.00
CA GLU A 191 10.00 -6.05 19.62
C GLU A 191 9.21 -5.38 18.49
N TYR A 192 9.18 -4.06 18.44
CA TYR A 192 8.32 -3.26 17.55
C TYR A 192 8.98 -2.92 16.21
N PHE A 193 10.30 -2.82 16.15
CA PHE A 193 11.03 -2.34 14.97
C PHE A 193 11.86 -3.43 14.29
N GLU A 194 12.01 -3.31 12.97
CA GLU A 194 12.99 -4.06 12.18
C GLU A 194 14.41 -3.55 12.45
N PRO A 195 15.48 -4.37 12.34
CA PRO A 195 16.85 -3.96 12.70
C PRO A 195 17.37 -2.71 11.95
N HIS A 196 16.86 -2.46 10.74
CA HIS A 196 17.24 -1.30 9.94
C HIS A 196 16.45 -0.02 10.27
N ALA A 197 15.54 -0.08 11.25
CA ALA A 197 14.70 1.03 11.69
C ALA A 197 15.52 2.20 12.23
N LEU A 198 15.00 3.42 12.07
CA LEU A 198 15.74 4.62 12.48
C LEU A 198 15.94 4.62 14.00
N MET A 199 14.89 4.29 14.75
CA MET A 199 14.91 4.23 16.22
C MET A 199 15.87 3.19 16.81
N LEU A 200 16.39 2.24 16.00
CA LEU A 200 17.37 1.24 16.43
C LEU A 200 18.81 1.56 16.00
N ASN A 201 19.03 2.65 15.25
CA ASN A 201 20.34 3.03 14.70
C ASN A 201 20.79 4.41 15.23
N GLU A 202 22.03 4.81 14.89
CA GLU A 202 22.69 6.04 15.40
C GLU A 202 21.88 7.31 15.13
N GLU A 203 21.09 7.34 14.06
CA GLU A 203 20.24 8.47 13.70
C GLU A 203 19.24 8.84 14.81
N ALA A 204 18.78 7.89 15.62
CA ALA A 204 17.87 8.15 16.72
C ALA A 204 18.49 9.04 17.81
N VAL A 205 19.77 8.83 18.11
CA VAL A 205 20.53 9.65 19.07
C VAL A 205 20.69 11.06 18.53
N ILE A 206 20.97 11.19 17.23
CA ILE A 206 21.10 12.50 16.55
C ILE A 206 19.77 13.26 16.60
N ILE A 207 18.66 12.62 16.22
CA ILE A 207 17.32 13.23 16.30
C ILE A 207 17.02 13.67 17.72
N THR A 208 17.23 12.79 18.71
CA THR A 208 16.97 13.11 20.11
C THR A 208 17.78 14.32 20.58
N GLY A 209 19.05 14.41 20.18
CA GLY A 209 19.90 15.57 20.46
C GLY A 209 19.41 16.86 19.79
N VAL A 210 18.90 16.79 18.56
CA VAL A 210 18.29 17.93 17.85
C VAL A 210 17.03 18.41 18.57
N LEU A 211 16.19 17.48 19.05
CA LEU A 211 14.94 17.81 19.76
C LEU A 211 15.15 18.54 21.09
N VAL A 212 16.32 18.42 21.73
CA VAL A 212 16.63 19.20 22.94
C VAL A 212 16.54 20.70 22.69
N GLY A 213 16.87 21.14 21.46
CA GLY A 213 16.74 22.55 21.06
C GLY A 213 15.30 23.07 21.14
N LEU A 214 14.29 22.20 21.07
CA LEU A 214 12.89 22.61 21.15
C LEU A 214 12.43 22.95 22.57
N ASN A 215 13.22 22.68 23.61
CA ASN A 215 12.85 23.01 24.99
C ASN A 215 12.69 24.53 25.22
N VAL A 216 13.31 25.37 24.38
CA VAL A 216 13.15 26.83 24.42
C VAL A 216 11.91 27.32 23.67
N VAL A 217 11.23 26.46 22.92
CA VAL A 217 10.05 26.80 22.14
C VAL A 217 8.81 26.67 23.02
N ASP A 218 8.00 27.72 23.08
CA ASP A 218 6.71 27.70 23.75
C ASP A 218 5.60 27.36 22.75
N CYS A 219 4.77 26.37 23.08
CA CYS A 219 3.66 25.90 22.24
C CYS A 219 2.34 25.89 23.03
N ASN A 220 1.23 26.21 22.37
CA ASN A 220 -0.12 26.02 22.88
C ASN A 220 -0.99 25.34 21.82
N LEU A 221 -1.11 24.02 21.94
CA LEU A 221 -1.71 23.16 20.93
C LEU A 221 -3.03 22.58 21.44
N CYS A 222 -4.09 22.77 20.67
CA CYS A 222 -5.42 22.24 20.97
C CYS A 222 -5.54 20.76 20.57
N VAL A 223 -5.25 19.83 21.48
CA VAL A 223 -5.43 18.39 21.19
C VAL A 223 -6.88 17.92 21.16
N LYS A 224 -7.81 18.68 21.77
CA LYS A 224 -9.24 18.30 21.87
C LYS A 224 -10.04 18.66 20.62
N GLU A 225 -9.68 19.74 19.94
CA GLU A 225 -10.44 20.33 18.84
C GLU A 225 -9.84 19.98 17.46
N GLU A 226 -8.60 19.51 17.43
CA GLU A 226 -7.90 19.11 16.21
C GLU A 226 -8.30 17.69 15.78
N ASP A 227 -8.47 17.46 14.48
CA ASP A 227 -8.63 16.12 13.92
C ASP A 227 -7.27 15.40 13.84
N LEU A 228 -6.98 14.64 14.89
CA LEU A 228 -5.72 13.90 15.00
C LEU A 228 -5.78 12.51 14.36
N ASP A 229 -6.96 12.01 13.99
CA ASP A 229 -7.14 10.67 13.41
C ASP A 229 -6.92 10.66 11.89
N SER A 230 -7.18 11.78 11.22
CA SER A 230 -7.01 11.91 9.77
C SER A 230 -5.54 11.84 9.32
N GLN A 231 -5.31 11.40 8.08
CA GLN A 231 -3.97 11.39 7.50
C GLN A 231 -3.41 12.82 7.40
N GLN A 232 -2.17 13.02 7.85
CA GLN A 232 -1.52 14.33 7.78
C GLN A 232 -1.16 14.70 6.33
N GLY A 233 -1.11 16.01 6.05
CA GLY A 233 -0.82 16.56 4.73
C GLY A 233 0.63 16.35 4.25
N VAL A 234 0.94 16.90 3.08
CA VAL A 234 2.27 16.85 2.47
C VAL A 234 3.14 17.98 3.04
N ILE A 235 4.44 17.72 3.19
CA ILE A 235 5.42 18.74 3.62
C ILE A 235 5.84 19.58 2.42
N ASP A 236 5.67 20.91 2.51
CA ASP A 236 6.25 21.84 1.55
C ASP A 236 7.72 22.12 1.88
N PHE A 237 8.63 21.42 1.20
CA PHE A 237 10.08 21.59 1.40
C PHE A 237 10.62 22.93 0.87
N SER A 238 9.87 23.67 0.05
CA SER A 238 10.34 24.95 -0.48
C SER A 238 10.61 25.97 0.63
N LEU A 239 9.88 25.87 1.74
CA LEU A 239 10.07 26.70 2.94
C LEU A 239 11.49 26.56 3.52
N TYR A 240 12.04 25.33 3.51
CA TYR A 240 13.33 25.03 4.14
C TYR A 240 14.50 25.13 3.16
N LEU A 241 14.25 24.91 1.87
CA LEU A 241 15.30 24.95 0.84
C LEU A 241 15.68 26.37 0.41
N ARG A 242 14.86 27.39 0.73
CA ARG A 242 15.14 28.81 0.41
C ARG A 242 16.10 29.49 1.39
N GLY A 243 16.19 28.98 2.61
CA GLY A 243 16.90 29.62 3.72
C GLY A 243 18.42 29.55 3.67
N SER A 244 19.01 28.66 2.87
CA SER A 244 20.48 28.52 2.80
C SER A 244 21.18 29.65 2.02
N ASN A 245 20.45 30.46 1.25
CA ASN A 245 21.04 31.43 0.31
C ASN A 245 20.59 32.89 0.49
N SER A 246 19.78 33.23 1.52
CA SER A 246 19.18 34.58 1.62
C SER A 246 19.48 35.33 2.92
N SER A 247 20.19 34.73 3.89
CA SER A 247 20.46 35.34 5.20
C SER A 247 21.83 36.01 5.36
N ASN A 248 22.57 36.25 4.26
CA ASN A 248 23.89 36.90 4.31
C ASN A 248 24.07 38.14 3.41
N ASP A 249 23.03 38.65 2.76
CA ASP A 249 23.17 39.69 1.72
C ASP A 249 22.63 41.07 2.11
N LEU A 250 22.78 41.46 3.39
CA LEU A 250 22.38 42.80 3.88
C LEU A 250 23.50 43.60 4.56
N THR A 251 24.76 43.17 4.45
CA THR A 251 25.90 43.98 4.92
C THR A 251 27.00 44.08 3.86
N GLY A 252 26.90 45.13 3.04
CA GLY A 252 28.04 45.97 2.67
C GLY A 252 29.22 45.35 1.91
N ASN A 253 29.28 45.76 0.63
CA ASN A 253 30.45 46.38 0.00
C ASN A 253 31.45 45.48 -0.78
N GLY A 254 31.39 45.62 -2.11
CA GLY A 254 32.59 45.77 -2.94
C GLY A 254 33.14 44.53 -3.64
N ASN A 255 33.31 44.67 -4.96
CA ASN A 255 34.16 43.90 -5.89
C ASN A 255 33.69 42.52 -6.40
N SER A 256 33.26 42.55 -7.67
CA SER A 256 33.80 41.76 -8.78
C SER A 256 34.07 40.26 -8.56
N GLY A 257 33.20 39.40 -9.13
CA GLY A 257 33.65 38.06 -9.54
C GLY A 257 32.64 36.92 -9.61
N ASP A 258 31.41 37.02 -9.08
CA ASP A 258 30.70 35.77 -8.71
C ASP A 258 29.32 35.56 -9.38
N ALA A 259 29.32 35.43 -10.71
CA ALA A 259 28.16 34.97 -11.48
C ALA A 259 28.01 33.42 -11.52
N GLU A 260 28.99 32.68 -11.02
CA GLU A 260 29.02 31.21 -11.00
C GLU A 260 28.01 30.53 -10.04
N PRO A 261 27.75 31.00 -8.80
CA PRO A 261 26.90 30.28 -7.85
C PRO A 261 25.43 30.22 -8.30
N LYS A 262 24.95 31.26 -9.00
CA LYS A 262 23.59 31.28 -9.58
C LYS A 262 23.45 30.27 -10.71
N GLN A 263 24.45 30.15 -11.59
CA GLN A 263 24.42 29.19 -12.70
C GLN A 263 24.51 27.74 -12.21
N ARG A 264 25.34 27.46 -11.19
CA ARG A 264 25.42 26.12 -10.58
C ARG A 264 24.14 25.73 -9.85
N HIS A 265 23.48 26.69 -9.19
CA HIS A 265 22.18 26.49 -8.59
C HIS A 265 21.09 26.20 -9.63
N ILE A 266 21.07 26.96 -10.73
CA ILE A 266 20.16 26.71 -11.87
C ILE A 266 20.39 25.32 -12.48
N ASN A 267 21.65 24.94 -12.73
CA ASN A 267 21.97 23.62 -13.27
C ASN A 267 21.52 22.50 -12.32
N THR A 268 21.72 22.66 -11.01
CA THR A 268 21.25 21.68 -10.01
C THR A 268 19.73 21.57 -9.96
N MET A 269 19.02 22.70 -10.07
CA MET A 269 17.55 22.73 -10.15
C MET A 269 17.04 22.07 -11.44
N LEU A 270 17.73 22.25 -12.57
CA LEU A 270 17.39 21.61 -13.83
C LEU A 270 17.61 20.08 -13.76
N ASP A 271 18.70 19.63 -13.15
CA ASP A 271 18.96 18.21 -12.95
C ASP A 271 17.91 17.56 -12.03
N GLN A 272 17.52 18.25 -10.94
CA GLN A 272 16.44 17.82 -10.07
C GLN A 272 15.09 17.77 -10.82
N LYS A 273 14.79 18.80 -11.62
CA LYS A 273 13.58 18.84 -12.45
C LYS A 273 13.54 17.66 -13.41
N ASN A 274 14.62 17.43 -14.16
CA ASN A 274 14.71 16.32 -15.11
C ASN A 274 14.56 14.96 -14.42
N TYR A 275 15.17 14.79 -13.23
CA TYR A 275 15.01 13.56 -12.43
C TYR A 275 13.55 13.32 -12.03
N ILE A 276 12.86 14.36 -11.55
CA ILE A 276 11.44 14.26 -11.17
C ILE A 276 10.55 13.98 -12.39
N GLU A 277 10.81 14.64 -13.52
CA GLU A 277 10.06 14.42 -14.77
C GLU A 277 10.22 12.98 -15.28
N GLU A 278 11.44 12.45 -15.26
CA GLU A 278 11.71 11.06 -15.65
C GLU A 278 11.06 10.06 -14.69
N LEU A 279 11.12 10.34 -13.38
CA LEU A 279 10.44 9.53 -12.37
C LEU A 279 8.91 9.54 -12.58
N ASN A 280 8.32 10.70 -12.88
CA ASN A 280 6.90 10.81 -13.21
C ASN A 280 6.55 10.04 -14.48
N ARG A 281 7.42 10.02 -15.51
CA ARG A 281 7.22 9.22 -16.72
C ARG A 281 7.20 7.72 -16.39
N HIS A 282 8.14 7.26 -15.58
CA HIS A 282 8.20 5.87 -15.11
C HIS A 282 6.99 5.49 -14.25
N LEU A 283 6.57 6.37 -13.34
CA LEU A 283 5.41 6.14 -12.49
C LEU A 283 4.13 6.04 -13.33
N ASN A 284 3.93 6.96 -14.27
CA ASN A 284 2.80 6.93 -15.20
C ASN A 284 2.78 5.64 -16.04
N ALA A 285 3.93 5.18 -16.52
CA ALA A 285 4.03 3.91 -17.24
C ALA A 285 3.68 2.71 -16.35
N THR A 286 4.09 2.73 -15.07
CA THR A 286 3.77 1.69 -14.09
C THR A 286 2.28 1.68 -13.77
N VAL A 287 1.66 2.85 -13.55
CA VAL A 287 0.22 2.99 -13.33
C VAL A 287 -0.56 2.42 -14.51
N ALA A 288 -0.19 2.78 -15.75
CA ALA A 288 -0.85 2.27 -16.95
C ALA A 288 -0.76 0.73 -17.05
N ASN A 289 0.41 0.16 -16.75
CA ASN A 289 0.60 -1.30 -16.76
C ASN A 289 -0.22 -2.00 -15.67
N LEU A 290 -0.21 -1.48 -14.44
CA LEU A 290 -1.02 -2.01 -13.35
C LEU A 290 -2.50 -1.92 -13.67
N GLN A 291 -2.96 -0.84 -14.30
CA GLN A 291 -4.34 -0.66 -14.69
C GLN A 291 -4.77 -1.68 -15.76
N ALA A 292 -3.95 -1.90 -16.79
CA ALA A 292 -4.18 -2.96 -17.78
C ALA A 292 -4.23 -4.36 -17.12
N LYS A 293 -3.38 -4.61 -16.12
CA LYS A 293 -3.38 -5.88 -15.38
C LYS A 293 -4.64 -6.04 -14.53
N VAL A 294 -5.11 -4.98 -13.88
CA VAL A 294 -6.37 -4.97 -13.12
C VAL A 294 -7.55 -5.24 -14.04
N GLU A 295 -7.61 -4.59 -15.20
CA GLU A 295 -8.67 -4.82 -16.20
C GLU A 295 -8.66 -6.28 -16.70
N SER A 296 -7.48 -6.83 -17.01
CA SER A 296 -7.34 -8.23 -17.43
C SER A 296 -7.78 -9.23 -16.34
N LEU A 297 -7.37 -9.00 -15.09
CA LEU A 297 -7.78 -9.83 -13.96
C LEU A 297 -9.27 -9.70 -13.67
N THR A 298 -9.84 -8.51 -13.82
CA THR A 298 -11.28 -8.26 -13.64
C THR A 298 -12.08 -9.01 -14.70
N THR A 299 -11.63 -8.99 -15.96
CA THR A 299 -12.26 -9.72 -17.06
C THR A 299 -12.18 -11.23 -16.84
N THR A 300 -11.00 -11.74 -16.47
CA THR A 300 -10.81 -13.18 -16.17
C THR A 300 -11.69 -13.62 -14.99
N ASN A 301 -11.78 -12.82 -13.93
CA ASN A 301 -12.66 -13.11 -12.80
C ASN A 301 -14.16 -13.12 -13.18
N ALA A 302 -14.58 -12.26 -14.10
CA ALA A 302 -15.96 -12.27 -14.59
C ALA A 302 -16.27 -13.56 -15.36
N LEU A 303 -15.38 -13.97 -16.28
CA LEU A 303 -15.50 -15.21 -17.03
C LEU A 303 -15.52 -16.44 -16.11
N MET A 304 -14.60 -16.51 -15.13
CA MET A 304 -14.56 -17.62 -14.17
C MET A 304 -15.84 -17.71 -13.32
N LYS A 305 -16.49 -16.58 -12.99
CA LYS A 305 -17.78 -16.59 -12.29
C LYS A 305 -18.90 -17.12 -13.17
N GLU A 306 -18.88 -16.79 -14.45
CA GLU A 306 -19.84 -17.30 -15.43
C GLU A 306 -19.67 -18.81 -15.64
N ASP A 307 -18.45 -19.28 -15.86
CA ASP A 307 -18.11 -20.70 -15.97
C ASP A 307 -18.55 -21.48 -14.72
N MET A 308 -18.32 -20.92 -13.53
CA MET A 308 -18.78 -21.50 -12.27
C MET A 308 -20.31 -21.60 -12.20
N ALA A 309 -21.04 -20.59 -12.68
CA ALA A 309 -22.50 -20.61 -12.72
C ALA A 309 -23.03 -21.66 -13.71
N ILE A 310 -22.41 -21.78 -14.88
CA ILE A 310 -22.74 -22.79 -15.89
C ILE A 310 -22.50 -24.19 -15.32
N ALA A 311 -21.31 -24.45 -14.76
CA ALA A 311 -20.98 -25.73 -14.16
C ALA A 311 -21.94 -26.11 -13.01
N LYS A 312 -22.33 -25.13 -12.18
CA LYS A 312 -23.32 -25.35 -11.11
C LYS A 312 -24.69 -25.74 -11.66
N ASN A 313 -25.16 -25.09 -12.73
CA ASN A 313 -26.43 -25.42 -13.37
C ASN A 313 -26.39 -26.83 -13.99
N THR A 314 -25.32 -27.18 -14.68
CA THR A 314 -25.13 -28.53 -15.23
C THR A 314 -25.11 -29.58 -14.12
N MET A 315 -24.46 -29.30 -12.99
CA MET A 315 -24.48 -30.20 -11.83
C MET A 315 -25.89 -30.41 -11.28
N ILE A 316 -26.70 -29.35 -11.19
CA ILE A 316 -28.10 -29.44 -10.73
C ILE A 316 -28.90 -30.35 -11.67
N THR A 317 -28.81 -30.14 -12.99
CA THR A 317 -29.51 -30.98 -13.98
C THR A 317 -29.10 -32.44 -13.87
N LEU A 318 -27.80 -32.73 -13.77
CA LEU A 318 -27.31 -34.10 -13.63
C LEU A 318 -27.76 -34.77 -12.32
N VAL A 319 -27.83 -34.01 -11.21
CA VAL A 319 -28.36 -34.52 -9.95
C VAL A 319 -29.84 -34.87 -10.07
N GLU A 320 -30.61 -34.03 -10.76
CA GLU A 320 -32.03 -34.26 -10.99
C GLU A 320 -32.28 -35.49 -11.88
N GLU A 321 -31.54 -35.64 -12.98
CA GLU A 321 -31.57 -36.85 -13.82
C GLU A 321 -31.19 -38.11 -13.05
N ASN A 322 -30.15 -38.05 -12.21
CA ASN A 322 -29.72 -39.18 -11.39
C ASN A 322 -30.81 -39.58 -10.37
N ASN A 323 -31.49 -38.60 -9.76
CA ASN A 323 -32.62 -38.86 -8.88
C ASN A 323 -33.82 -39.47 -9.62
N GLN A 324 -34.13 -38.99 -10.83
CA GLN A 324 -35.18 -39.57 -11.67
C GLN A 324 -34.87 -41.01 -12.05
N LEU A 325 -33.62 -41.31 -12.43
CA LEU A 325 -33.18 -42.68 -12.74
C LEU A 325 -33.28 -43.60 -11.52
N LYS A 326 -32.86 -43.12 -10.34
CA LYS A 326 -33.03 -43.88 -9.08
C LYS A 326 -34.49 -44.19 -8.80
N HIS A 327 -35.38 -43.20 -8.92
CA HIS A 327 -36.81 -43.42 -8.76
C HIS A 327 -37.38 -44.41 -9.79
N ALA A 328 -36.95 -44.33 -11.05
CA ALA A 328 -37.35 -45.28 -12.09
C ALA A 328 -36.92 -46.72 -11.76
N LEU A 329 -35.72 -46.90 -11.22
CA LEU A 329 -35.19 -48.19 -10.73
C LEU A 329 -35.87 -48.70 -9.46
N GLU A 330 -36.41 -47.81 -8.62
CA GLU A 330 -37.16 -48.14 -7.41
C GLU A 330 -38.65 -48.43 -7.67
N THR A 331 -39.17 -48.13 -8.87
CA THR A 331 -40.53 -48.53 -9.26
C THR A 331 -40.56 -50.04 -9.60
N PRO A 332 -41.26 -50.89 -8.82
CA PRO A 332 -41.37 -52.30 -9.14
C PRO A 332 -42.18 -52.48 -10.43
N ALA A 333 -41.66 -53.32 -11.34
CA ALA A 333 -42.40 -53.88 -12.45
C ALA A 333 -43.52 -54.79 -11.89
N ASP A 334 -44.67 -54.21 -11.55
CA ASP A 334 -45.85 -54.98 -11.21
C ASP A 334 -47.10 -54.36 -11.83
N LYS A 335 -47.27 -54.63 -13.12
CA LYS A 335 -48.58 -54.70 -13.80
C LYS A 335 -48.47 -55.72 -14.94
N THR A 336 -48.45 -57.00 -14.59
CA THR A 336 -49.05 -58.03 -15.45
C THR A 336 -50.57 -57.85 -15.37
N PRO A 337 -51.29 -57.51 -16.46
CA PRO A 337 -52.72 -57.71 -16.48
C PRO A 337 -52.99 -59.21 -16.62
N SER A 338 -53.85 -59.69 -15.72
CA SER A 338 -54.47 -61.01 -15.70
C SER A 338 -54.85 -61.49 -17.11
N SER A 339 -54.32 -62.65 -17.47
CA SER A 339 -54.85 -63.51 -18.52
C SER A 339 -56.21 -64.05 -18.09
N ASP A 340 -57.30 -63.33 -18.37
CA ASP A 340 -58.65 -63.89 -18.27
C ASP A 340 -59.62 -63.14 -19.20
N GLU A 341 -59.37 -63.20 -20.51
CA GLU A 341 -60.36 -62.79 -21.52
C GLU A 341 -60.20 -63.58 -22.84
N SER A 342 -59.92 -64.89 -22.74
CA SER A 342 -59.79 -65.79 -23.91
C SER A 342 -60.87 -66.88 -23.97
N LEU A 343 -62.01 -66.71 -23.31
CA LEU A 343 -63.11 -67.70 -23.28
C LEU A 343 -64.46 -67.13 -23.76
N SER A 344 -64.49 -66.47 -24.92
CA SER A 344 -65.77 -66.18 -25.60
C SER A 344 -65.77 -66.19 -27.13
N ILE A 345 -64.77 -66.76 -27.82
CA ILE A 345 -64.82 -66.90 -29.29
C ILE A 345 -64.51 -68.35 -29.76
N VAL A 346 -65.06 -69.37 -29.09
CA VAL A 346 -65.04 -70.75 -29.61
C VAL A 346 -66.40 -71.46 -29.50
N THR A 347 -67.50 -70.75 -29.30
CA THR A 347 -68.84 -71.39 -29.28
C THR A 347 -69.88 -70.60 -30.03
N LEU A 348 -69.69 -70.45 -31.36
CA LEU A 348 -70.78 -70.01 -32.25
C LEU A 348 -70.58 -70.44 -33.72
N LEU A 349 -70.04 -71.65 -33.96
CA LEU A 349 -70.15 -72.33 -35.25
C LEU A 349 -70.41 -73.83 -35.08
N SER A 350 -71.46 -74.17 -34.32
CA SER A 350 -72.09 -75.48 -34.42
C SER A 350 -73.56 -75.37 -34.03
N ARG A 351 -74.41 -75.01 -34.99
CA ARG A 351 -75.77 -75.54 -35.18
C ARG A 351 -76.50 -74.85 -36.33
N HIS A 352 -76.75 -75.70 -37.34
CA HIS A 352 -77.75 -75.63 -38.42
C HIS A 352 -77.67 -74.55 -39.49
#